data_AF-A0A1Q8LJ15-F1
#
_entry.id   AF-A0A1Q8LJ15-F1
#
_cell.length_a   1.000
_cell.length_b   1.000
_cell.length_c   1.000
_cell.angle_alpha   90.00
_cell.angle_beta   90.00
_cell.angle_gamma   90.00
#
_symmetry.space_group_name_H-M   'P 1'
#
loop_
_entity.id
_entity.type
_entity.pdbx_description
1 polymer ?
#
loop_
_entity_poly.entity_id
_entity_poly.type
_entity_poly.pdbx_seq_one_letter_code
_entity_poly.pdbx_strand_id
1 'polypeptide(L)'
;MTSGYAMKPNILSFLGENIVVVDDVQPVAALISVTGEVLDCCSWKSLVVQPSSWTAWPHRILFTNRNGDGVLVQERNCDATIQLEVSESNRLVATLAPAGSLESATAVARGRYSIPRPNDAHEADGWDLRVAEEGGVWQTSLRDLTSQTEGRRPLEIHRTGAAVALLTTSDHAFSAIRVATKRPWTFDARHELLHLDRTSGHSTTVSLPDIELSDAWSPLFPDQLRSPELMTAIKQAVLDCSELTSRGAFDVAVRLDEMDTPTPRVVVQFKLPGRSEIFEREDRPFNHLGLHTGGLAGLSIFFGEDLDGDLLERHVAGPGEVVRL
;
A
#
# COMPACT_ATOMS: atom_id res chain seq x y z
N MET A 1 -17.84 0.32 -16.32
CA MET A 1 -16.70 0.74 -15.48
C MET A 1 -15.55 -0.14 -15.89
N THR A 2 -14.49 0.44 -16.45
CA THR A 2 -13.30 -0.30 -16.87
C THR A 2 -12.67 -0.90 -15.62
N SER A 3 -12.81 -2.22 -15.48
CA SER A 3 -12.16 -2.99 -14.42
C SER A 3 -10.66 -2.92 -14.68
N GLY A 4 -9.94 -2.11 -13.93
CA GLY A 4 -8.48 -2.03 -13.96
C GLY A 4 -7.90 -2.37 -12.59
N TYR A 5 -6.65 -2.80 -12.56
CA TYR A 5 -5.92 -3.07 -11.34
C TYR A 5 -5.30 -1.77 -10.81
N ALA A 6 -5.73 -1.35 -9.63
CA ALA A 6 -5.10 -0.23 -8.93
C ALA A 6 -3.68 -0.64 -8.49
N MET A 7 -2.69 0.09 -8.99
CA MET A 7 -1.28 -0.15 -8.69
C MET A 7 -0.97 0.06 -7.20
N LYS A 8 -0.10 -0.78 -6.65
CA LYS A 8 0.38 -0.81 -5.27
C LYS A 8 1.85 -0.42 -5.21
N PRO A 9 2.16 0.89 -5.28
CA PRO A 9 3.51 1.39 -5.18
C PRO A 9 4.10 1.01 -3.82
N ASN A 10 5.21 0.28 -3.84
CA ASN A 10 5.99 -0.03 -2.65
C ASN A 10 7.50 0.06 -2.87
N ILE A 11 7.91 0.28 -4.13
CA ILE A 11 9.31 0.37 -4.50
C ILE A 11 9.46 1.51 -5.49
N LEU A 12 10.30 2.48 -5.12
CA LEU A 12 10.55 3.70 -5.87
C LEU A 12 12.03 3.80 -6.20
N SER A 13 12.35 4.28 -7.39
CA SER A 13 13.74 4.56 -7.75
C SER A 13 13.84 5.60 -8.85
N PHE A 14 15.04 6.15 -9.03
CA PHE A 14 15.35 6.98 -10.19
C PHE A 14 15.74 6.11 -11.38
N LEU A 15 15.29 6.52 -12.57
CA LEU A 15 15.66 5.97 -13.85
C LEU A 15 15.95 7.14 -14.79
N GLY A 16 17.22 7.50 -14.90
CA GLY A 16 17.63 8.78 -15.50
C GLY A 16 17.04 9.98 -14.74
N GLU A 17 16.36 10.87 -15.45
CA GLU A 17 15.69 12.05 -14.87
C GLU A 17 14.25 11.77 -14.40
N ASN A 18 13.80 10.52 -14.46
CA ASN A 18 12.44 10.12 -14.11
C ASN A 18 12.43 9.23 -12.87
N ILE A 19 11.23 9.02 -12.32
CA ILE A 19 10.96 8.09 -11.23
C ILE A 19 10.30 6.87 -11.82
N VAL A 20 10.81 5.69 -11.49
CA VAL A 20 10.12 4.43 -11.71
C VAL A 20 9.47 3.98 -10.42
N VAL A 21 8.20 3.64 -10.54
CA VAL A 21 7.39 3.05 -9.47
C VAL A 21 7.16 1.61 -9.85
N VAL A 22 7.46 0.68 -8.95
CA VAL A 22 7.24 -0.75 -9.15
C VAL A 22 6.19 -1.25 -8.17
N ASP A 23 5.26 -2.05 -8.70
CA ASP A 23 4.20 -2.66 -7.92
C ASP A 23 4.73 -3.82 -7.06
N ASP A 24 4.30 -3.86 -5.81
CA ASP A 24 4.71 -4.90 -4.85
C ASP A 24 4.17 -6.30 -5.21
N VAL A 25 3.10 -6.39 -5.98
CA VAL A 25 2.29 -7.59 -6.22
C VAL A 25 2.26 -7.98 -7.70
N GLN A 26 1.99 -7.04 -8.59
CA GLN A 26 1.90 -7.28 -10.03
C GLN A 26 3.23 -7.00 -10.75
N PRO A 27 3.54 -7.71 -11.85
CA PRO A 27 4.75 -7.51 -12.64
C PRO A 27 4.62 -6.26 -13.54
N VAL A 28 4.36 -5.11 -12.91
CA VAL A 28 4.03 -3.84 -13.56
C VAL A 28 4.78 -2.68 -12.93
N ALA A 29 5.06 -1.67 -13.74
CA ALA A 29 5.70 -0.43 -13.32
C ALA A 29 5.11 0.78 -14.02
N ALA A 30 5.18 1.93 -13.36
CA ALA A 30 4.83 3.23 -13.92
C ALA A 30 6.07 4.12 -13.95
N LEU A 31 6.23 4.87 -15.04
CA LEU A 31 7.24 5.93 -15.19
C LEU A 31 6.57 7.26 -14.87
N ILE A 32 7.19 8.04 -13.98
CA ILE A 32 6.69 9.33 -13.53
C ILE A 32 7.80 10.36 -13.76
N SER A 33 7.45 11.52 -14.30
CA SER A 33 8.38 12.63 -14.41
C SER A 33 8.74 13.20 -13.04
N VAL A 34 9.85 13.93 -12.95
CA VAL A 34 10.18 14.73 -11.76
C VAL A 34 9.18 15.85 -11.45
N THR A 35 8.23 16.14 -12.36
CA THR A 35 7.11 17.07 -12.12
C THR A 35 5.84 16.37 -11.63
N GLY A 36 5.86 15.04 -11.50
CA GLY A 36 4.73 14.25 -11.02
C GLY A 36 3.72 13.86 -12.11
N GLU A 37 4.09 13.94 -13.40
CA GLU A 37 3.26 13.44 -14.51
C GLU A 37 3.54 11.95 -14.75
N VAL A 38 2.50 11.15 -14.90
CA VAL A 38 2.64 9.74 -15.31
C VAL A 38 2.92 9.71 -16.81
N LEU A 39 4.12 9.27 -17.18
CA LEU A 39 4.60 9.28 -18.56
C LEU A 39 4.23 7.99 -19.31
N ASP A 40 4.38 6.84 -18.65
CA ASP A 40 4.10 5.54 -19.26
C ASP A 40 3.89 4.46 -18.19
N CYS A 41 3.35 3.31 -18.60
CA CYS A 41 3.24 2.10 -17.80
C CYS A 41 3.68 0.88 -18.60
N CYS A 42 4.30 -0.09 -17.93
CA CYS A 42 4.68 -1.33 -18.57
C CYS A 42 4.33 -2.54 -17.70
N SER A 43 4.16 -3.68 -18.37
CA SER A 43 4.05 -4.99 -17.74
C SER A 43 5.09 -5.93 -18.32
N TRP A 44 5.74 -6.72 -17.48
CA TRP A 44 6.62 -7.80 -17.89
C TRP A 44 6.03 -9.17 -17.62
N LYS A 45 4.70 -9.25 -17.40
CA LYS A 45 4.04 -10.51 -17.05
C LYS A 45 4.33 -11.67 -18.01
N SER A 46 4.61 -11.37 -19.28
CA SER A 46 4.90 -12.36 -20.34
C SER A 46 6.34 -12.85 -20.33
N LEU A 47 7.22 -12.18 -19.60
CA LEU A 47 8.64 -12.51 -19.48
C LEU A 47 8.92 -13.44 -18.29
N VAL A 48 7.94 -13.62 -17.41
CA VAL A 48 8.09 -14.33 -16.13
C VAL A 48 7.00 -15.36 -15.92
N VAL A 49 7.30 -16.33 -15.07
CA VAL A 49 6.36 -17.40 -14.74
C VAL A 49 5.38 -16.90 -13.67
N GLN A 50 4.09 -17.03 -13.95
CA GLN A 50 3.05 -16.72 -12.99
C GLN A 50 3.18 -17.65 -11.76
N PRO A 51 3.14 -17.12 -10.53
CA PRO A 51 3.21 -17.93 -9.33
C PRO A 51 2.00 -18.87 -9.21
N SER A 52 2.24 -20.07 -8.68
CA SER A 52 1.21 -21.11 -8.51
C SER A 52 0.38 -20.96 -7.24
N SER A 53 0.66 -19.98 -6.37
CA SER A 53 -0.09 -19.68 -5.14
C SER A 53 0.20 -18.26 -4.63
N TRP A 54 -0.67 -17.76 -3.75
CA TRP A 54 -0.46 -16.51 -2.99
C TRP A 54 0.81 -16.55 -2.14
N THR A 55 1.06 -17.67 -1.48
CA THR A 55 2.28 -17.87 -0.69
C THR A 55 3.56 -17.91 -1.53
N ALA A 56 3.44 -18.23 -2.83
CA ALA A 56 4.54 -18.22 -3.79
C ALA A 56 4.62 -16.91 -4.60
N TRP A 57 3.74 -15.94 -4.33
CA TRP A 57 3.75 -14.66 -5.03
C TRP A 57 5.05 -13.93 -4.70
N PRO A 58 5.84 -13.52 -5.71
CA PRO A 58 7.18 -13.04 -5.49
C PRO A 58 7.18 -11.72 -4.71
N HIS A 59 7.97 -11.66 -3.64
CA HIS A 59 8.50 -10.37 -3.20
C HIS A 59 9.49 -9.89 -4.25
N ARG A 60 9.24 -8.73 -4.85
CA ARG A 60 10.19 -8.09 -5.76
C ARG A 60 11.26 -7.37 -4.98
N ILE A 61 12.49 -7.46 -5.47
CA ILE A 61 13.60 -6.63 -5.00
C ILE A 61 14.05 -5.78 -6.17
N LEU A 62 14.04 -4.47 -5.98
CA LEU A 62 14.54 -3.54 -6.97
C LEU A 62 16.01 -3.28 -6.70
N PHE A 63 16.81 -3.21 -7.75
CA PHE A 63 18.21 -2.86 -7.69
C PHE A 63 18.45 -1.67 -8.61
N THR A 64 19.24 -0.72 -8.14
CA THR A 64 19.76 0.35 -8.99
C THR A 64 21.11 -0.08 -9.53
N ASN A 65 21.32 0.10 -10.83
CA ASN A 65 22.66 0.03 -11.39
C ASN A 65 23.49 1.21 -10.84
N ARG A 66 24.77 0.99 -10.57
CA ARG A 66 25.69 2.02 -10.02
C ARG A 66 25.81 3.26 -10.91
N ASN A 67 25.50 3.13 -12.19
CA ASN A 67 25.54 4.24 -13.15
C ASN A 67 24.22 5.04 -13.19
N GLY A 68 23.16 4.61 -12.50
CA GLY A 68 21.85 5.31 -12.49
C GLY A 68 21.00 5.17 -13.76
N ASP A 69 21.57 4.58 -14.83
CA ASP A 69 20.93 4.48 -16.15
C ASP A 69 19.95 3.30 -16.28
N GLY A 70 19.83 2.46 -15.26
CA GLY A 70 19.02 1.26 -15.34
C GLY A 70 18.54 0.78 -13.98
N VAL A 71 17.30 0.33 -13.95
CA VAL A 71 16.67 -0.27 -12.79
C VAL A 71 16.44 -1.74 -13.07
N LEU A 72 16.90 -2.60 -12.17
CA LEU A 72 16.68 -4.04 -12.25
C LEU A 72 15.63 -4.45 -11.24
N VAL A 73 14.73 -5.36 -11.61
CA VAL A 73 13.73 -5.94 -10.72
C VAL A 73 13.94 -7.44 -10.68
N GLN A 74 14.28 -7.96 -9.51
CA GLN A 74 14.41 -9.39 -9.28
C GLN A 74 13.05 -9.99 -8.86
N GLU A 75 12.59 -10.94 -9.67
CA GLU A 75 11.37 -11.72 -9.43
C GLU A 75 11.73 -13.01 -8.70
N ARG A 76 11.62 -13.00 -7.37
CA ARG A 76 12.13 -14.07 -6.50
C ARG A 76 11.44 -15.43 -6.66
N ASN A 77 10.29 -15.50 -7.31
CA ASN A 77 9.57 -16.75 -7.52
C ASN A 77 10.18 -17.59 -8.66
N CYS A 78 10.88 -16.96 -9.59
CA CYS A 78 11.44 -17.61 -10.77
C CYS A 78 12.91 -17.24 -11.01
N ASP A 79 13.52 -16.52 -10.08
CA ASP A 79 14.89 -15.98 -10.17
C ASP A 79 15.17 -15.20 -11.47
N ALA A 80 14.12 -14.68 -12.11
CA ALA A 80 14.25 -13.81 -13.26
C ALA A 80 14.66 -12.41 -12.82
N THR A 81 15.53 -11.77 -13.60
CA THR A 81 15.88 -10.36 -13.42
C THR A 81 15.35 -9.60 -14.60
N ILE A 82 14.54 -8.58 -14.34
CA ILE A 82 13.94 -7.69 -15.34
C ILE A 82 14.74 -6.40 -15.36
N GLN A 83 15.06 -5.91 -16.54
CA GLN A 83 15.68 -4.61 -16.74
C GLN A 83 14.61 -3.64 -17.23
N LEU A 84 14.44 -2.54 -16.49
CA LEU A 84 13.57 -1.42 -16.82
C LEU A 84 14.41 -0.28 -17.38
N GLU A 85 14.03 0.19 -18.56
CA GLU A 85 14.70 1.27 -19.29
C GLU A 85 13.70 2.23 -19.90
N VAL A 86 14.12 3.48 -20.12
CA VAL A 86 13.35 4.46 -20.89
C VAL A 86 13.86 4.45 -22.32
N SER A 87 12.99 4.13 -23.26
CA SER A 87 13.30 4.21 -24.69
C SER A 87 13.47 5.67 -25.16
N GLU A 88 14.05 5.87 -26.35
CA GLU A 88 14.16 7.19 -26.99
C GLU A 88 12.80 7.90 -27.17
N SER A 89 11.69 7.14 -27.17
CA SER A 89 10.32 7.66 -27.27
C SER A 89 9.67 7.97 -25.91
N ASN A 90 10.46 8.03 -24.82
CA ASN A 90 10.00 8.19 -23.44
C ASN A 90 9.04 7.10 -22.96
N ARG A 91 9.10 5.92 -23.58
CA ARG A 91 8.34 4.74 -23.14
C ARG A 91 9.13 3.89 -22.16
N LEU A 92 8.45 3.37 -21.15
CA LEU A 92 9.02 2.43 -20.20
C LEU A 92 9.02 1.03 -20.81
N VAL A 93 10.21 0.44 -20.94
CA VAL A 93 10.40 -0.89 -21.54
C VAL A 93 10.95 -1.84 -20.50
N ALA A 94 10.36 -3.03 -20.43
CA ALA A 94 10.82 -4.11 -19.58
C ALA A 94 11.37 -5.26 -20.43
N THR A 95 12.57 -5.74 -20.11
CA THR A 95 13.23 -6.87 -20.79
C THR A 95 13.86 -7.82 -19.78
N LEU A 96 14.20 -9.05 -20.20
CA LEU A 96 15.01 -9.94 -19.37
C LEU A 96 16.45 -9.43 -19.33
N ALA A 97 16.95 -9.19 -18.12
CA ALA A 97 18.33 -8.77 -17.92
C ALA A 97 19.31 -9.92 -18.23
N PRO A 98 20.52 -9.61 -18.73
CA PRO A 98 21.58 -10.59 -18.86
C PRO A 98 21.93 -11.29 -17.54
N ALA A 99 22.47 -12.50 -17.62
CA ALA A 99 23.00 -13.20 -16.45
C ALA A 99 24.13 -12.39 -15.82
N GLY A 100 24.14 -12.30 -14.48
CA GLY A 100 25.15 -11.55 -13.72
C GLY A 100 24.86 -10.05 -13.54
N SER A 101 23.77 -9.50 -14.10
CA SER A 101 23.45 -8.07 -13.98
C SER A 101 23.29 -7.57 -12.54
N LEU A 102 22.99 -8.45 -11.59
CA LEU A 102 22.87 -8.10 -10.17
C LEU A 102 24.21 -7.95 -9.44
N GLU A 103 25.32 -8.50 -9.96
CA GLU A 103 26.62 -8.51 -9.27
C GLU A 103 27.19 -7.10 -9.06
N SER A 104 26.86 -6.17 -9.95
CA SER A 104 27.25 -4.76 -9.86
C SER A 104 26.16 -3.86 -9.30
N ALA A 105 24.95 -4.38 -9.04
CA ALA A 105 23.79 -3.58 -8.67
C ALA A 105 23.61 -3.48 -7.15
N THR A 106 23.01 -2.38 -6.70
CA THR A 106 22.72 -2.16 -5.28
C THR A 106 21.24 -2.40 -5.04
N ALA A 107 20.90 -3.31 -4.12
CA ALA A 107 19.51 -3.52 -3.73
C ALA A 107 18.95 -2.23 -3.13
N VAL A 108 17.86 -1.74 -3.69
CA VAL A 108 17.07 -0.68 -3.08
C VAL A 108 16.41 -1.28 -1.85
N ALA A 109 16.58 -0.60 -0.72
CA ALA A 109 15.88 -0.96 0.49
C ALA A 109 14.38 -0.94 0.18
N ARG A 110 13.74 -2.11 0.26
CA ARG A 110 12.28 -2.16 0.30
C ARG A 110 11.85 -1.24 1.43
N GLY A 111 10.94 -0.31 1.17
CA GLY A 111 10.28 0.44 2.23
C GLY A 111 9.74 -0.58 3.22
N ARG A 112 10.36 -0.70 4.39
CA ARG A 112 10.00 -1.71 5.40
C ARG A 112 8.70 -1.38 6.13
N TYR A 113 7.92 -0.47 5.57
CA TYR A 113 6.75 0.06 6.22
C TYR A 113 5.57 -0.88 5.91
N SER A 114 5.60 -2.07 6.52
CA SER A 114 4.41 -2.56 7.20
C SER A 114 3.90 -1.37 8.01
N ILE A 115 2.62 -1.03 7.87
CA ILE A 115 2.17 0.30 8.21
C ILE A 115 2.75 0.78 9.55
N PRO A 116 3.46 1.93 9.58
CA PRO A 116 4.27 2.32 10.71
C PRO A 116 3.51 2.22 12.02
N ARG A 117 4.26 1.93 13.09
CA ARG A 117 3.73 2.19 14.42
C ARG A 117 3.43 3.69 14.49
N PRO A 118 2.35 4.11 15.16
CA PRO A 118 2.10 5.54 15.33
C PRO A 118 3.34 6.23 15.92
N ASN A 119 3.76 7.36 15.31
CA ASN A 119 4.92 8.20 15.65
C ASN A 119 6.29 7.81 15.05
N ASP A 120 6.32 7.04 13.97
CA ASP A 120 7.56 6.88 13.20
C ASP A 120 7.92 8.18 12.45
N ALA A 121 9.21 8.53 12.49
CA ALA A 121 9.80 9.65 11.77
C ALA A 121 11.06 9.19 11.01
N HIS A 122 11.26 9.73 9.82
CA HIS A 122 12.41 9.41 8.98
C HIS A 122 12.95 10.67 8.32
N GLU A 123 14.24 10.94 8.54
CA GLU A 123 14.95 12.06 7.94
C GLU A 123 15.97 11.55 6.92
N ALA A 124 15.90 12.09 5.70
CA ALA A 124 16.83 11.79 4.61
C ALA A 124 16.97 13.00 3.69
N ASP A 125 18.20 13.37 3.30
CA ASP A 125 18.51 14.45 2.36
C ASP A 125 17.84 15.82 2.67
N GLY A 126 17.65 16.11 3.96
CA GLY A 126 16.98 17.34 4.41
C GLY A 126 15.46 17.30 4.29
N TRP A 127 14.87 16.13 4.06
CA TRP A 127 13.44 15.85 4.12
C TRP A 127 13.09 15.10 5.39
N ASP A 128 11.88 15.31 5.88
CA ASP A 128 11.31 14.66 7.06
C ASP A 128 9.94 14.07 6.72
N LEU A 129 9.84 12.74 6.85
CA LEU A 129 8.61 11.98 6.72
C LEU A 129 8.15 11.55 8.11
N ARG A 130 6.94 11.95 8.51
CA ARG A 130 6.32 11.56 9.78
C ARG A 130 5.00 10.87 9.55
N VAL A 131 4.73 9.83 10.34
CA VAL A 131 3.42 9.18 10.40
C VAL A 131 2.88 9.30 11.82
N ALA A 132 1.73 9.95 11.96
CA ALA A 132 1.02 10.12 13.21
C ALA A 132 -0.38 9.49 13.12
N GLU A 133 -0.97 9.17 14.27
CA GLU A 133 -2.39 8.85 14.35
C GLU A 133 -3.13 10.04 14.95
N GLU A 134 -4.01 10.66 14.16
CA GLU A 134 -4.82 11.80 14.59
C GLU A 134 -6.30 11.44 14.44
N GLY A 135 -7.04 11.48 15.56
CA GLY A 135 -8.49 11.19 15.54
C GLY A 135 -8.84 9.75 15.13
N GLY A 136 -7.90 8.80 15.24
CA GLY A 136 -8.10 7.42 14.75
C GLY A 136 -7.89 7.27 13.25
N VAL A 137 -7.17 8.19 12.63
CA VAL A 137 -6.79 8.17 11.21
C VAL A 137 -5.29 8.36 11.12
N TRP A 138 -4.61 7.54 10.31
CA TRP A 138 -3.20 7.79 10.01
C TRP A 138 -3.05 9.05 9.17
N GLN A 139 -2.15 9.91 9.60
CA GLN A 139 -1.72 11.10 8.90
C GLN A 139 -0.24 10.97 8.60
N THR A 140 0.10 10.98 7.32
CA THR A 140 1.46 11.12 6.85
C THR A 140 1.73 12.58 6.51
N SER A 141 2.82 13.12 7.04
CA SER A 141 3.34 14.42 6.63
C SER A 141 4.75 14.27 6.07
N LEU A 142 4.99 14.83 4.89
CA LEU A 142 6.32 14.93 4.29
C LEU A 142 6.70 16.41 4.19
N ARG A 143 7.88 16.76 4.69
CA ARG A 143 8.29 18.15 4.93
C ARG A 143 9.73 18.38 4.50
N ASP A 144 10.01 19.59 4.03
CA ASP A 144 11.37 20.09 3.83
C ASP A 144 11.90 20.72 5.12
N LEU A 145 13.01 20.19 5.64
CA LEU A 145 13.67 20.73 6.83
C LEU A 145 14.58 21.93 6.50
N THR A 146 15.02 22.06 5.25
CA THR A 146 15.99 23.10 4.86
C THR A 146 15.36 24.48 4.76
N SER A 147 14.11 24.58 4.31
CA SER A 147 13.37 25.86 4.25
C SER A 147 13.14 26.50 5.63
N GLN A 148 13.15 25.73 6.72
CA GLN A 148 13.09 26.29 8.09
C GLN A 148 14.34 27.10 8.44
N THR A 149 15.51 26.67 7.96
CA THR A 149 16.76 27.41 8.19
C THR A 149 16.86 28.70 7.38
N GLU A 150 16.09 28.83 6.30
CA GLU A 150 16.08 30.02 5.43
C GLU A 150 14.99 31.04 5.80
N GLY A 151 14.24 30.83 6.87
CA GLY A 151 13.13 31.71 7.28
C GLY A 151 11.94 31.69 6.33
N ARG A 152 11.85 30.67 5.45
CA ARG A 152 10.72 30.42 4.56
C ARG A 152 9.71 29.51 5.24
N ARG A 153 8.44 29.58 4.83
CA ARG A 153 7.45 28.59 5.27
C ARG A 153 7.91 27.21 4.76
N PRO A 154 7.99 26.18 5.62
CA PRO A 154 8.46 24.87 5.19
C PRO A 154 7.53 24.32 4.12
N LEU A 155 8.13 23.79 3.05
CA LEU A 155 7.37 23.08 2.03
C LEU A 155 6.89 21.76 2.64
N GLU A 156 5.58 21.59 2.75
CA GLU A 156 4.99 20.42 3.39
C GLU A 156 3.73 19.96 2.68
N ILE A 157 3.49 18.66 2.75
CA ILE A 157 2.26 18.02 2.30
C ILE A 157 1.79 17.02 3.37
N HIS A 158 0.51 17.11 3.70
CA HIS A 158 -0.15 16.22 4.67
C HIS A 158 -1.19 15.39 3.94
N ARG A 159 -1.19 14.08 4.17
CA ARG A 159 -2.20 13.17 3.61
C ARG A 159 -2.61 12.12 4.61
N THR A 160 -3.89 11.77 4.53
CA THR A 160 -4.44 10.62 5.21
C THR A 160 -3.89 9.33 4.60
N GLY A 161 -3.48 8.41 5.45
CA GLY A 161 -2.81 7.18 5.04
C GLY A 161 -1.41 7.07 5.62
N ALA A 162 -0.79 5.95 5.30
CA ALA A 162 0.55 5.63 5.74
C ALA A 162 1.53 5.60 4.57
N ALA A 163 2.70 6.19 4.77
CA ALA A 163 3.81 6.00 3.86
C ALA A 163 4.28 4.53 3.83
N VAL A 164 4.36 3.98 2.63
CA VAL A 164 4.85 2.62 2.38
C VAL A 164 6.22 2.60 1.68
N ALA A 165 6.55 3.69 0.97
CA ALA A 165 7.88 3.91 0.39
C ALA A 165 8.26 5.39 0.41
N LEU A 166 9.57 5.65 0.39
CA LEU A 166 10.16 6.99 0.31
C LEU A 166 11.36 6.94 -0.62
N LEU A 167 11.48 7.95 -1.48
CA LEU A 167 12.62 8.22 -2.34
C LEU A 167 12.96 9.71 -2.23
N THR A 168 14.20 10.02 -1.86
CA THR A 168 14.68 11.40 -1.69
C THR A 168 15.91 11.68 -2.53
N THR A 169 16.07 12.95 -2.88
CA THR A 169 17.32 13.57 -3.34
C THR A 169 17.49 14.89 -2.62
N SER A 170 18.54 15.65 -2.97
CA SER A 170 18.66 17.04 -2.55
C SER A 170 17.41 17.85 -2.87
N ASP A 171 16.81 17.71 -4.05
CA ASP A 171 15.81 18.66 -4.54
C ASP A 171 14.38 18.10 -4.58
N HIS A 172 14.24 16.78 -4.50
CA HIS A 172 12.94 16.12 -4.58
C HIS A 172 12.73 15.11 -3.47
N ALA A 173 11.47 14.99 -3.03
CA ALA A 173 11.02 13.89 -2.21
C ALA A 173 9.73 13.29 -2.77
N PHE A 174 9.73 11.97 -2.93
CA PHE A 174 8.60 11.17 -3.37
C PHE A 174 8.23 10.17 -2.30
N SER A 175 6.95 10.10 -1.92
CA SER A 175 6.47 9.10 -0.98
C SER A 175 5.23 8.40 -1.52
N ALA A 176 5.28 7.07 -1.57
CA ALA A 176 4.09 6.28 -1.84
C ALA A 176 3.25 6.18 -0.56
N ILE A 177 2.01 6.63 -0.63
CA ILE A 177 1.05 6.59 0.47
C ILE A 177 0.03 5.52 0.17
N ARG A 178 -0.17 4.65 1.14
CA ARG A 178 -1.33 3.78 1.21
C ARG A 178 -2.38 4.50 2.05
N VAL A 179 -3.38 5.06 1.39
CA VAL A 179 -4.55 5.62 2.03
C VAL A 179 -5.34 4.46 2.62
N ALA A 180 -5.29 4.41 3.95
CA ALA A 180 -5.98 3.43 4.76
C ALA A 180 -6.72 4.22 5.84
N THR A 181 -8.03 4.35 5.67
CA THR A 181 -8.89 4.80 6.75
C THR A 181 -8.98 3.65 7.76
N LYS A 182 -8.37 3.79 8.95
CA LYS A 182 -8.60 2.88 10.09
C LYS A 182 -10.10 2.80 10.42
N ARG A 183 -10.85 3.87 10.12
CA ARG A 183 -12.28 4.02 10.34
C ARG A 183 -12.90 4.80 9.17
N PRO A 184 -14.11 4.46 8.71
CA PRO A 184 -15.02 3.50 9.32
C PRO A 184 -14.99 2.19 8.48
N TRP A 185 -15.23 1.05 9.12
CA TRP A 185 -14.65 -0.29 8.96
C TRP A 185 -14.91 -1.05 7.65
N THR A 186 -15.21 -0.34 6.57
CA THR A 186 -15.09 -0.85 5.20
C THR A 186 -13.75 -0.42 4.62
N PHE A 187 -12.86 -1.37 4.40
CA PHE A 187 -11.50 -1.08 3.94
C PHE A 187 -11.37 -1.13 2.41
N ASP A 188 -10.91 -0.03 1.80
CA ASP A 188 -10.46 0.03 0.40
C ASP A 188 -9.10 0.76 0.35
N ALA A 189 -8.01 0.01 0.14
CA ALA A 189 -6.68 0.61 0.02
C ALA A 189 -6.62 1.40 -1.28
N ARG A 190 -6.40 2.71 -1.18
CA ARG A 190 -5.97 3.52 -2.32
C ARG A 190 -4.50 3.84 -2.17
N HIS A 191 -3.85 4.01 -3.31
CA HIS A 191 -2.44 4.34 -3.33
C HIS A 191 -2.23 5.63 -4.09
N GLU A 192 -1.45 6.52 -3.49
CA GLU A 192 -1.11 7.83 -4.04
C GLU A 192 0.40 8.02 -3.96
N LEU A 193 0.94 8.89 -4.79
CA LEU A 193 2.31 9.36 -4.65
C LEU A 193 2.29 10.82 -4.23
N LEU A 194 2.99 11.16 -3.15
CA LEU A 194 3.27 12.55 -2.79
C LEU A 194 4.59 12.93 -3.42
N HIS A 195 4.63 14.15 -3.93
CA HIS A 195 5.81 14.76 -4.50
C HIS A 195 6.00 16.15 -3.94
N LEU A 196 7.21 16.43 -3.49
CA LEU A 196 7.67 17.76 -3.13
C LEU A 196 8.88 18.09 -4.00
N ASP A 197 8.87 19.28 -4.56
CA ASP A 197 9.95 19.84 -5.35
C ASP A 197 10.45 21.13 -4.70
N ARG A 198 11.66 21.10 -4.17
CA ARG A 198 12.30 22.25 -3.54
C ARG A 198 12.63 23.34 -4.57
N THR A 199 12.96 22.98 -5.80
CA THR A 199 13.36 23.92 -6.85
C THR A 199 12.20 24.80 -7.27
N SER A 200 11.03 24.20 -7.51
CA SER A 200 9.83 24.96 -7.88
C SER A 200 9.01 25.41 -6.67
N GLY A 201 9.25 24.84 -5.49
CA GLY A 201 8.46 25.10 -4.28
C GLY A 201 7.04 24.54 -4.35
N HIS A 202 6.81 23.50 -5.16
CA HIS A 202 5.49 22.89 -5.35
C HIS A 202 5.37 21.57 -4.58
N SER A 203 4.13 21.28 -4.16
CA SER A 203 3.73 19.97 -3.65
C SER A 203 2.56 19.43 -4.48
N THR A 204 2.67 18.17 -4.89
CA THR A 204 1.72 17.53 -5.80
C THR A 204 1.35 16.15 -5.27
N THR A 205 0.10 15.74 -5.51
CA THR A 205 -0.33 14.34 -5.34
C THR A 205 -0.51 13.73 -6.72
N VAL A 206 0.24 12.68 -7.01
CA VAL A 206 0.18 11.94 -8.27
C VAL A 206 -0.76 10.76 -8.08
N SER A 207 -1.81 10.71 -8.90
CA SER A 207 -2.65 9.53 -9.03
C SER A 207 -2.00 8.55 -9.99
N LEU A 208 -1.73 7.33 -9.52
CA LEU A 208 -1.24 6.27 -10.40
C LEU A 208 -2.40 5.75 -11.26
N PRO A 209 -2.16 5.41 -12.52
CA PRO A 209 -3.21 4.90 -13.39
C PRO A 209 -3.63 3.50 -12.96
N ASP A 210 -4.90 3.16 -13.23
CA ASP A 210 -5.34 1.77 -13.20
C ASP A 210 -4.66 1.02 -14.35
N ILE A 211 -4.01 -0.09 -14.03
CA ILE A 211 -3.37 -0.96 -15.03
C ILE A 211 -4.44 -1.85 -15.66
N GLU A 212 -4.38 -2.05 -16.98
CA GLU A 212 -5.31 -2.96 -17.64
C GLU A 212 -5.18 -4.38 -17.06
N LEU A 213 -6.31 -5.09 -16.89
CA LEU A 213 -6.28 -6.46 -16.38
C LEU A 213 -5.56 -7.42 -17.33
N SER A 214 -5.55 -7.10 -18.62
CA SER A 214 -4.73 -7.74 -19.65
C SER A 214 -3.24 -7.61 -19.39
N ASP A 215 -2.79 -6.76 -18.48
CA ASP A 215 -1.39 -6.56 -18.12
C ASP A 215 -1.07 -7.03 -16.69
N ALA A 216 -2.11 -7.40 -15.92
CA ALA A 216 -1.97 -8.06 -14.63
C ALA A 216 -2.01 -9.59 -14.76
N TRP A 217 -1.47 -10.28 -13.75
CA TRP A 217 -1.76 -11.68 -13.51
C TRP A 217 -3.13 -11.82 -12.86
N SER A 218 -3.97 -12.67 -13.44
CA SER A 218 -5.19 -13.14 -12.79
C SER A 218 -4.92 -14.52 -12.19
N PRO A 219 -5.22 -14.76 -10.90
CA PRO A 219 -4.98 -16.04 -10.27
C PRO A 219 -5.72 -17.16 -10.98
N LEU A 220 -5.02 -18.26 -11.22
CA LEU A 220 -5.61 -19.52 -11.69
C LEU A 220 -6.12 -20.32 -10.47
N PHE A 221 -7.22 -19.92 -9.81
CA PHE A 221 -7.80 -20.73 -8.71
C PHE A 221 -9.30 -20.96 -8.82
N PRO A 222 -9.75 -22.23 -8.82
CA PRO A 222 -11.16 -22.59 -8.64
C PRO A 222 -11.64 -22.54 -7.17
N ASP A 223 -10.75 -22.67 -6.16
CA ASP A 223 -11.13 -22.90 -4.75
C ASP A 223 -10.52 -21.86 -3.77
N GLN A 224 -11.05 -20.65 -3.75
CA GLN A 224 -10.59 -19.56 -2.85
C GLN A 224 -10.87 -19.84 -1.36
N LEU A 225 -11.82 -20.72 -1.06
CA LEU A 225 -12.27 -21.06 0.31
C LEU A 225 -11.21 -21.70 1.21
N ARG A 226 -10.12 -22.24 0.66
CA ARG A 226 -9.06 -22.93 1.41
C ARG A 226 -7.74 -22.17 1.45
N SER A 227 -7.75 -20.92 1.04
CA SER A 227 -6.53 -20.10 1.05
C SER A 227 -6.03 -19.87 2.50
N PRO A 228 -4.71 -19.98 2.76
CA PRO A 228 -4.11 -19.62 4.04
C PRO A 228 -4.41 -18.18 4.49
N GLU A 229 -4.55 -17.25 3.54
CA GLU A 229 -4.83 -15.84 3.77
C GLU A 229 -6.26 -15.65 4.30
N LEU A 230 -7.25 -16.29 3.68
CA LEU A 230 -8.63 -16.28 4.18
C LEU A 230 -8.72 -16.88 5.59
N MET A 231 -8.04 -18.01 5.82
CA MET A 231 -7.98 -18.63 7.14
C MET A 231 -7.28 -17.75 8.17
N THR A 232 -6.32 -16.92 7.76
CA THR A 232 -5.65 -15.94 8.64
C THR A 232 -6.61 -14.81 9.02
N ALA A 233 -7.34 -14.26 8.05
CA ALA A 233 -8.38 -13.26 8.30
C ALA A 233 -9.47 -13.79 9.26
N ILE A 234 -9.94 -15.02 9.03
CA ILE A 234 -10.93 -15.67 9.92
C ILE A 234 -10.38 -15.84 11.34
N LYS A 235 -9.14 -16.31 11.49
CA LYS A 235 -8.51 -16.46 12.82
C LYS A 235 -8.39 -15.11 13.54
N GLN A 236 -8.01 -14.06 12.82
CA GLN A 236 -7.92 -12.73 13.40
C GLN A 236 -9.29 -12.21 13.84
N ALA A 237 -10.32 -12.38 13.01
CA ALA A 237 -11.69 -12.02 13.37
C ALA A 237 -12.18 -12.72 14.65
N VAL A 238 -11.83 -14.00 14.83
CA VAL A 238 -12.14 -14.75 16.06
C VAL A 238 -11.41 -14.18 17.28
N LEU A 239 -10.13 -13.79 17.13
CA LEU A 239 -9.39 -13.12 18.21
C LEU A 239 -10.03 -11.78 18.57
N ASP A 240 -10.41 -10.99 17.57
CA ASP A 240 -11.09 -9.71 17.76
C ASP A 240 -12.43 -9.88 18.50
N CYS A 241 -13.18 -10.95 18.22
CA CYS A 241 -14.40 -11.28 18.98
C CYS A 241 -14.14 -11.54 20.47
N SER A 242 -13.06 -12.26 20.79
CA SER A 242 -12.66 -12.51 22.17
C SER A 242 -12.30 -11.21 22.89
N GLU A 243 -11.62 -10.30 22.21
CA GLU A 243 -11.24 -9.00 22.76
C GLU A 243 -12.45 -8.06 22.94
N LEU A 244 -13.38 -8.05 21.98
CA LEU A 244 -14.65 -7.32 22.10
C LEU A 244 -15.43 -7.74 23.34
N THR A 245 -15.55 -9.05 23.54
CA THR A 245 -16.28 -9.62 24.67
C THR A 245 -15.61 -9.23 26.00
N SER A 246 -14.27 -9.27 26.08
CA SER A 246 -13.56 -8.89 27.30
C SER A 246 -13.70 -7.40 27.65
N ARG A 247 -13.98 -6.54 26.65
CA ARG A 247 -14.27 -5.10 26.82
C ARG A 247 -15.75 -4.76 26.95
N GLY A 248 -16.62 -5.77 27.14
CA GLY A 248 -18.03 -5.58 27.45
C GLY A 248 -18.96 -5.44 26.24
N ALA A 249 -18.47 -5.65 25.02
CA ALA A 249 -19.35 -5.83 23.87
C ALA A 249 -20.16 -7.13 24.01
N PHE A 250 -21.35 -7.16 23.42
CA PHE A 250 -22.25 -8.32 23.44
C PHE A 250 -22.82 -8.61 22.05
N ASP A 251 -23.50 -9.75 21.90
CA ASP A 251 -23.95 -10.28 20.60
C ASP A 251 -22.83 -10.32 19.55
N VAL A 252 -21.62 -10.68 19.99
CA VAL A 252 -20.42 -10.72 19.15
C VAL A 252 -20.46 -11.96 18.26
N ALA A 253 -20.31 -11.79 16.95
CA ALA A 253 -20.32 -12.87 15.98
C ALA A 253 -19.35 -12.62 14.82
N VAL A 254 -18.77 -13.70 14.28
CA VAL A 254 -18.08 -13.68 12.98
C VAL A 254 -19.06 -14.16 11.93
N ARG A 255 -19.24 -13.37 10.87
CA ARG A 255 -20.00 -13.72 9.68
C ARG A 255 -19.06 -13.81 8.49
N LEU A 256 -19.26 -14.84 7.66
CA LEU A 256 -18.50 -15.07 6.45
C LEU A 256 -19.45 -14.88 5.27
N ASP A 257 -19.21 -13.86 4.46
CA ASP A 257 -20.04 -13.56 3.29
C ASP A 257 -19.25 -13.70 1.99
N GLU A 258 -19.99 -13.80 0.88
CA GLU A 258 -19.40 -13.76 -0.47
C GLU A 258 -18.30 -14.83 -0.67
N MET A 259 -18.42 -15.94 0.07
CA MET A 259 -17.38 -16.97 0.18
C MET A 259 -17.14 -17.73 -1.13
N ASP A 260 -18.16 -17.78 -2.00
CA ASP A 260 -18.08 -18.37 -3.34
C ASP A 260 -17.68 -17.35 -4.42
N THR A 261 -17.23 -16.15 -4.03
CA THR A 261 -16.82 -15.07 -4.96
C THR A 261 -15.33 -14.80 -4.87
N PRO A 262 -14.73 -14.12 -5.88
CA PRO A 262 -13.35 -13.63 -5.84
C PRO A 262 -12.97 -12.76 -4.64
N THR A 263 -13.95 -12.22 -3.93
CA THR A 263 -13.79 -11.26 -2.84
C THR A 263 -14.55 -11.72 -1.60
N PRO A 264 -14.16 -12.84 -0.95
CA PRO A 264 -14.78 -13.27 0.29
C PRO A 264 -14.63 -12.18 1.35
N ARG A 265 -15.63 -12.07 2.23
CA ARG A 265 -15.69 -11.06 3.30
C ARG A 265 -15.73 -11.74 4.65
N VAL A 266 -14.89 -11.29 5.56
CA VAL A 266 -14.90 -11.70 6.97
C VAL A 266 -15.42 -10.51 7.77
N VAL A 267 -16.59 -10.65 8.40
CA VAL A 267 -17.25 -9.57 9.13
C VAL A 267 -17.31 -9.92 10.61
N VAL A 268 -16.77 -9.04 11.46
CA VAL A 268 -16.98 -9.08 12.91
C VAL A 268 -18.15 -8.16 13.24
N GLN A 269 -19.22 -8.74 13.77
CA GLN A 269 -20.43 -8.03 14.17
C GLN A 269 -20.53 -7.99 15.69
N PHE A 270 -20.91 -6.85 16.28
CA PHE A 270 -21.06 -6.72 17.73
C PHE A 270 -21.99 -5.58 18.13
N LYS A 271 -22.40 -5.56 19.41
CA LYS A 271 -23.14 -4.46 20.04
C LYS A 271 -22.39 -3.93 21.25
N LEU A 272 -22.66 -2.67 21.60
CA LEU A 272 -22.02 -1.98 22.72
C LEU A 272 -23.04 -1.66 23.83
N PRO A 273 -22.63 -1.73 25.12
CA PRO A 273 -23.49 -1.33 26.23
C PRO A 273 -24.04 0.08 26.04
N GLY A 274 -25.34 0.26 26.30
CA GLY A 274 -26.00 1.56 26.14
C GLY A 274 -26.30 1.97 24.70
N ARG A 275 -25.96 1.15 23.70
CA ARG A 275 -26.33 1.34 22.29
C ARG A 275 -27.25 0.24 21.80
N SER A 276 -28.25 0.62 21.00
CA SER A 276 -29.15 -0.33 20.32
C SER A 276 -28.64 -0.75 18.94
N GLU A 277 -27.62 -0.05 18.44
CA GLU A 277 -27.04 -0.25 17.11
C GLU A 277 -26.16 -1.50 17.04
N ILE A 278 -26.04 -2.04 15.83
CA ILE A 278 -25.13 -3.14 15.50
C ILE A 278 -23.94 -2.53 14.76
N PHE A 279 -22.74 -2.86 15.21
CA PHE A 279 -21.49 -2.48 14.58
C PHE A 279 -20.95 -3.63 13.75
N GLU A 280 -20.37 -3.33 12.60
CA GLU A 280 -19.71 -4.29 11.71
C GLU A 280 -18.28 -3.82 11.44
N ARG A 281 -17.33 -4.76 11.45
CA ARG A 281 -15.96 -4.57 10.97
C ARG A 281 -15.68 -5.58 9.87
N GLU A 282 -15.36 -5.08 8.69
CA GLU A 282 -15.20 -5.90 7.49
C GLU A 282 -13.73 -6.02 7.08
N ASP A 283 -13.29 -7.27 6.89
CA ASP A 283 -12.01 -7.59 6.27
C ASP A 283 -12.24 -8.24 4.89
N ARG A 284 -11.64 -7.64 3.86
CA ARG A 284 -11.58 -8.17 2.49
C ARG A 284 -10.15 -8.60 2.20
N PRO A 285 -9.79 -9.88 2.45
CA PRO A 285 -8.43 -10.36 2.21
C PRO A 285 -8.03 -10.32 0.72
N PHE A 286 -8.99 -10.25 -0.21
CA PHE A 286 -8.73 -10.20 -1.65
C PHE A 286 -9.49 -9.07 -2.37
N ASN A 287 -8.93 -8.56 -3.46
CA ASN A 287 -9.64 -7.64 -4.37
C ASN A 287 -10.44 -8.39 -5.44
N HIS A 288 -11.08 -7.61 -6.31
CA HIS A 288 -11.89 -8.09 -7.43
C HIS A 288 -11.16 -9.04 -8.41
N LEU A 289 -9.83 -9.10 -8.37
CA LEU A 289 -9.02 -10.03 -9.14
C LEU A 289 -8.66 -11.29 -8.35
N GLY A 290 -9.20 -11.47 -7.15
CA GLY A 290 -8.78 -12.49 -6.20
C GLY A 290 -7.37 -12.26 -5.66
N LEU A 291 -6.77 -11.08 -5.89
CA LEU A 291 -5.42 -10.78 -5.40
C LEU A 291 -5.43 -10.50 -3.93
N HIS A 292 -4.55 -11.13 -3.15
CA HIS A 292 -4.39 -10.79 -1.75
C HIS A 292 -4.04 -9.31 -1.62
N THR A 293 -4.93 -8.52 -1.03
CA THR A 293 -4.77 -7.07 -0.99
C THR A 293 -4.09 -6.51 0.22
N GLY A 294 -3.71 -7.40 1.14
CA GLY A 294 -3.50 -6.98 2.50
C GLY A 294 -4.88 -6.65 3.06
N GLY A 295 -5.60 -7.69 3.49
CA GLY A 295 -6.69 -7.50 4.45
C GLY A 295 -6.17 -6.79 5.71
N LEU A 296 -7.04 -6.46 6.65
CA LEU A 296 -6.71 -5.63 7.82
C LEU A 296 -5.38 -6.04 8.50
N ALA A 297 -5.15 -7.34 8.68
CA ALA A 297 -3.90 -7.88 9.23
C ALA A 297 -2.66 -7.66 8.35
N GLY A 298 -2.79 -7.81 7.03
CA GLY A 298 -1.70 -7.55 6.07
C GLY A 298 -1.32 -6.06 5.98
N LEU A 299 -2.13 -5.19 6.57
CA LEU A 299 -1.92 -3.76 6.69
C LEU A 299 -1.53 -3.35 8.10
N SER A 300 -1.26 -4.28 9.02
CA SER A 300 -1.00 -3.96 10.42
C SER A 300 -2.14 -3.15 11.07
N ILE A 301 -3.39 -3.30 10.60
CA ILE A 301 -4.57 -2.66 11.20
C ILE A 301 -5.15 -3.65 12.22
N PHE A 302 -4.85 -3.41 13.49
CA PHE A 302 -5.28 -4.27 14.59
C PHE A 302 -6.46 -3.65 15.33
N PHE A 303 -7.48 -4.47 15.61
CA PHE A 303 -8.67 -3.99 16.29
C PHE A 303 -8.39 -3.58 17.73
N GLY A 304 -7.49 -4.28 18.41
CA GLY A 304 -7.11 -3.96 19.79
C GLY A 304 -6.58 -2.54 19.96
N GLU A 305 -5.81 -2.03 18.98
CA GLU A 305 -5.35 -0.63 18.98
C GLU A 305 -6.53 0.36 18.96
N ASP A 306 -7.55 0.07 18.15
CA ASP A 306 -8.74 0.91 18.11
C ASP A 306 -9.52 0.89 19.42
N LEU A 307 -9.59 -0.28 20.05
CA LEU A 307 -10.25 -0.46 21.33
C LEU A 307 -9.51 0.26 22.48
N ASP A 308 -8.17 0.33 22.44
CA ASP A 308 -7.33 1.06 23.39
C ASP A 308 -7.36 2.58 23.20
N GLY A 309 -7.69 3.06 21.99
CA GLY A 309 -7.80 4.49 21.67
C GLY A 309 -9.14 5.16 22.09
N ASP A 310 -9.82 4.62 23.11
CA ASP A 310 -11.14 5.05 23.60
C ASP A 310 -12.25 5.07 22.53
N LEU A 311 -12.13 4.29 21.43
CA LEU A 311 -13.13 4.26 20.36
C LEU A 311 -14.51 3.87 20.89
N LEU A 312 -14.56 2.80 21.69
CA LEU A 312 -15.81 2.30 22.27
C LEU A 312 -16.44 3.37 23.16
N GLU A 313 -15.63 4.07 23.97
CA GLU A 313 -16.12 5.10 24.88
C GLU A 313 -16.66 6.32 24.13
N ARG A 314 -15.98 6.76 23.07
CA ARG A 314 -16.44 7.86 22.19
C ARG A 314 -17.75 7.51 21.49
N HIS A 315 -17.92 6.25 21.07
CA HIS A 315 -19.14 5.78 20.44
C HIS A 315 -20.20 5.34 21.44
N VAL A 316 -19.96 5.25 22.74
CA VAL A 316 -21.03 5.08 23.74
C VAL A 316 -21.67 6.44 24.09
N ALA A 317 -20.99 7.56 23.82
CA ALA A 317 -21.39 8.91 24.24
C ALA A 317 -22.23 9.77 23.27
N GLY A 318 -22.62 9.28 22.08
CA GLY A 318 -23.39 10.05 21.08
C GLY A 318 -24.81 9.51 20.80
N PRO A 319 -25.69 10.22 20.08
CA PRO A 319 -27.00 9.69 19.71
C PRO A 319 -27.01 9.05 18.31
N GLY A 320 -27.45 7.80 18.24
CA GLY A 320 -28.55 7.32 17.38
C GLY A 320 -28.50 7.57 15.87
N GLU A 321 -27.81 6.71 15.12
CA GLU A 321 -28.15 6.41 13.71
C GLU A 321 -27.59 5.03 13.35
N VAL A 322 -28.16 4.35 12.34
CA VAL A 322 -27.53 3.14 11.78
C VAL A 322 -26.24 3.57 11.11
N VAL A 323 -25.16 3.54 11.88
CA VAL A 323 -23.85 3.81 11.33
C VAL A 323 -23.36 2.51 10.72
N ARG A 324 -23.53 2.38 9.41
CA ARG A 324 -22.52 1.66 8.63
C ARG A 324 -21.26 2.49 8.79
N LEU A 325 -20.51 2.15 9.83
CA LEU A 325 -19.18 2.65 9.99
C LEU A 325 -18.36 1.90 8.94
#